data_AF-A0A7C6MID3-F1
#
_entry.id   AF-A0A7C6MID3-F1
#
_cell.length_a   1.000
_cell.length_b   1.000
_cell.length_c   1.000
_cell.angle_alpha   90.00
_cell.angle_beta   90.00
_cell.angle_gamma   90.00
#
_symmetry.space_group_name_H-M   'P 1'
#
loop_
_entity.id
_entity.type
_entity.pdbx_description
1 polymer ?
#
loop_
_entity_poly.entity_id
_entity_poly.type
_entity_poly.pdbx_seq_one_letter_code
_entity_poly.pdbx_strand_id
1 'polypeptide(L)'
;MKNLTIGLILPDVLGTYGDDGNALVLRERARRRGFDATIAPIKLGEPVPDDLDVYTIGGGEDVAQTIAAEHLAADGGLARAAAKGRP
;
A
#
# COMPACT_ATOMS: atom_id res chain seq x y z
N MET A 1 22.80 5.09 -0.17
CA MET A 1 21.54 4.93 0.60
C MET A 1 20.73 3.84 -0.07
N LYS A 2 20.01 3.01 0.70
CA LYS A 2 19.10 1.99 0.12
C LYS A 2 17.74 2.64 -0.14
N ASN A 3 17.14 2.38 -1.29
CA ASN A 3 15.79 2.84 -1.61
C ASN A 3 14.76 1.97 -0.91
N LEU A 4 13.64 2.56 -0.51
CA LEU A 4 12.50 1.86 0.08
C LEU A 4 11.19 2.49 -0.43
N THR A 5 10.38 1.74 -1.14
CA THR A 5 9.09 2.23 -1.68
C THR A 5 7.92 1.59 -0.93
N ILE A 6 7.11 2.44 -0.31
CA ILE A 6 5.91 2.04 0.44
C ILE A 6 4.70 2.23 -0.47
N GLY A 7 4.02 1.15 -0.83
CA GLY A 7 2.76 1.16 -1.57
C GLY A 7 1.60 1.51 -0.65
N LEU A 8 0.90 2.61 -0.94
CA LEU A 8 -0.31 3.02 -0.24
C LEU A 8 -1.52 2.60 -1.09
N ILE A 9 -2.21 1.56 -0.64
CA ILE A 9 -3.23 0.87 -1.42
C ILE A 9 -4.59 1.54 -1.26
N LEU A 10 -5.16 1.91 -2.40
CA LEU A 10 -6.51 2.43 -2.58
C LEU A 10 -6.88 3.57 -1.61
N PRO A 11 -6.03 4.59 -1.38
CA PRO A 11 -6.32 5.64 -0.40
C PRO A 11 -7.55 6.48 -0.75
N ASP A 12 -7.98 6.45 -2.01
CA ASP A 12 -9.19 7.11 -2.52
C ASP A 12 -10.49 6.39 -2.12
N VAL A 13 -10.44 5.12 -1.72
CA VAL A 13 -11.60 4.35 -1.23
C VAL A 13 -11.42 3.76 0.17
N LEU A 14 -10.18 3.51 0.62
CA LEU A 14 -9.82 2.95 1.93
C LEU A 14 -9.20 3.99 2.88
N GLY A 15 -9.55 5.26 2.71
CA GLY A 15 -9.00 6.37 3.51
C GLY A 15 -9.58 6.51 4.92
N THR A 16 -10.68 5.83 5.24
CA THR A 16 -11.43 6.04 6.50
C THR A 16 -10.64 5.63 7.74
N TYR A 17 -9.83 4.56 7.64
CA TYR A 17 -9.10 4.00 8.78
C TYR A 17 -7.58 4.27 8.77
N GLY A 18 -7.13 5.32 8.09
CA GLY A 18 -5.90 6.04 8.47
C GLY A 18 -4.56 5.46 8.01
N ASP A 19 -4.54 4.61 6.98
CA ASP A 19 -3.30 4.00 6.50
C ASP A 19 -2.32 4.96 5.82
N ASP A 20 -2.80 6.11 5.35
CA ASP A 20 -1.95 7.24 4.96
C ASP A 20 -1.03 7.65 6.12
N GLY A 21 -1.56 7.65 7.36
CA GLY A 21 -0.79 7.92 8.57
C GLY A 21 0.28 6.86 8.84
N ASN A 22 -0.06 5.58 8.65
CA ASN A 22 0.90 4.48 8.77
C ASN A 22 2.04 4.61 7.74
N ALA A 23 1.70 4.89 6.48
CA ALA A 23 2.68 5.10 5.41
C ALA A 23 3.63 6.28 5.72
N LEU A 24 3.08 7.40 6.23
CA LEU A 24 3.87 8.57 6.66
C LEU A 24 4.85 8.22 7.78
N VAL A 25 4.40 7.49 8.81
CA VAL A 25 5.24 7.06 9.94
C VAL A 25 6.34 6.10 9.47
N LEU A 26 6.00 5.12 8.62
CA LEU A 26 6.98 4.17 8.07
C LEU A 26 8.06 4.89 7.28
N ARG A 27 7.67 5.81 6.38
CA ARG A 27 8.60 6.62 5.59
C ARG A 27 9.56 7.41 6.48
N GLU A 28 9.04 8.09 7.49
CA GLU A 28 9.85 8.89 8.41
C GLU A 28 10.82 8.02 9.23
N ARG A 29 10.36 6.88 9.75
CA ARG A 29 11.20 5.93 10.49
C ARG A 29 12.29 5.33 9.62
N ALA A 30 12.02 5.04 8.35
CA ALA A 30 13.00 4.54 7.39
C ALA A 30 14.05 5.62 7.06
N ARG A 31 13.63 6.86 6.81
CA ARG A 31 14.55 7.99 6.57
C ARG A 31 15.50 8.23 7.73
N ARG A 32 15.03 8.18 8.97
CA ARG A 32 15.88 8.27 10.18
C ARG A 32 16.91 7.14 10.31
N ARG A 33 16.77 6.06 9.54
CA ARG A 33 17.69 4.91 9.49
C ARG A 33 18.56 4.91 8.22
N GLY A 34 18.56 6.00 7.45
CA GLY A 34 19.41 6.16 6.26
C GLY A 34 18.85 5.51 4.98
N PHE A 35 17.55 5.23 4.92
CA PHE A 35 16.89 4.83 3.68
C PHE A 35 16.37 6.05 2.91
N ASP A 36 16.44 5.98 1.58
CA ASP A 36 15.68 6.89 0.71
C ASP A 36 14.26 6.33 0.54
N ALA A 37 13.39 6.69 1.48
CA ALA A 37 12.03 6.15 1.54
C ALA A 37 11.01 7.06 0.84
N THR A 38 10.19 6.47 -0.02
CA THR A 38 9.09 7.12 -0.77
C THR A 38 7.76 6.41 -0.50
N ILE A 39 6.65 7.13 -0.73
CA ILE A 39 5.30 6.55 -0.72
C ILE A 39 4.77 6.64 -2.15
N ALA A 40 4.26 5.52 -2.66
CA ALA A 40 3.60 5.41 -3.95
C ALA A 40 2.12 5.09 -3.71
N PRO A 41 1.20 6.05 -3.90
CA PRO A 41 -0.24 5.78 -3.89
C PRO A 41 -0.62 4.91 -5.10
N ILE A 42 -1.46 3.91 -4.89
CA ILE A 42 -2.07 3.07 -5.93
C ILE A 42 -3.58 3.23 -5.79
N LYS A 43 -4.21 3.90 -6.74
CA LYS A 43 -5.64 4.25 -6.71
C LYS A 43 -6.52 3.18 -7.32
N LEU A 44 -7.83 3.30 -7.12
CA LEU A 44 -8.77 2.38 -7.73
C LEU A 44 -8.65 2.39 -9.26
N GLY A 45 -8.48 1.20 -9.85
CA GLY A 45 -8.30 1.02 -11.29
C GLY A 45 -6.84 1.03 -11.76
N GLU A 46 -5.89 1.31 -10.88
CA GLU A 46 -4.46 1.14 -11.15
C GLU A 46 -4.00 -0.28 -10.77
N PRO A 47 -3.12 -0.91 -11.57
CA PRO A 47 -2.62 -2.24 -11.23
C PRO A 47 -1.74 -2.18 -9.98
N VAL A 48 -1.85 -3.17 -9.09
CA VAL A 48 -0.99 -3.24 -7.90
C VAL A 48 0.37 -3.84 -8.29
N PRO A 49 1.49 -3.09 -8.16
CA PRO A 49 2.82 -3.63 -8.42
C PRO A 49 3.16 -4.71 -7.39
N ASP A 50 3.91 -5.72 -7.80
CA ASP A 50 4.32 -6.84 -6.92
C ASP A 50 5.80 -6.76 -6.52
N ASP A 51 6.39 -5.59 -6.70
CA ASP A 51 7.79 -5.27 -6.50
C ASP A 51 8.04 -4.06 -5.59
N LEU A 52 7.06 -3.68 -4.77
CA LEU A 52 7.24 -2.68 -3.71
C LEU A 52 7.82 -3.32 -2.43
N ASP A 53 8.37 -2.50 -1.54
CA ASP A 53 9.08 -3.00 -0.35
C ASP A 53 8.17 -3.20 0.86
N VAL A 54 7.12 -2.39 0.96
CA VAL A 54 6.10 -2.45 2.02
C VAL A 54 4.75 -2.06 1.42
N TYR A 55 3.68 -2.75 1.80
CA TYR A 55 2.31 -2.38 1.43
C TYR A 55 1.50 -1.95 2.66
N THR A 56 0.82 -0.80 2.58
CA THR A 56 -0.16 -0.33 3.58
C THR A 56 -1.54 -0.34 2.94
N ILE A 57 -2.50 -1.00 3.59
CA ILE A 57 -3.87 -1.19 3.13
C ILE A 57 -4.80 -0.76 4.26
N GLY A 58 -5.46 0.37 4.07
CA GLY A 58 -6.41 0.89 5.04
C GLY A 58 -7.72 0.10 5.06
N GLY A 59 -8.74 0.74 5.59
CA GLY A 59 -10.11 0.25 5.47
C GLY A 59 -11.09 1.38 5.22
N GLY A 60 -12.23 1.00 4.69
CA GLY A 60 -13.36 1.87 4.41
C GLY A 60 -14.63 1.38 5.10
N GLU A 61 -15.70 2.13 4.94
CA GLU A 61 -17.05 1.66 5.30
C GLU A 61 -17.48 0.52 4.36
N ASP A 62 -18.54 -0.21 4.73
CA ASP A 62 -18.96 -1.48 4.10
C ASP A 62 -18.91 -1.49 2.55
N VAL A 63 -19.48 -0.47 1.90
CA VAL A 63 -19.51 -0.39 0.43
C VAL A 63 -18.11 -0.18 -0.15
N ALA A 64 -17.33 0.75 0.41
CA ALA A 64 -15.98 1.03 -0.05
C ALA A 64 -15.03 -0.15 0.21
N GLN A 65 -15.18 -0.81 1.37
CA GLN A 65 -14.45 -2.01 1.73
C GLN A 65 -14.74 -3.16 0.77
N THR A 66 -16.01 -3.36 0.39
CA THR A 66 -16.42 -4.39 -0.57
C THR A 66 -15.82 -4.13 -1.95
N ILE A 67 -15.96 -2.90 -2.47
CA ILE A 67 -15.40 -2.52 -3.77
C ILE A 67 -13.88 -2.74 -3.80
N ALA A 68 -13.18 -2.31 -2.75
CA ALA A 68 -11.74 -2.49 -2.65
C ALA A 68 -11.33 -3.97 -2.59
N ALA A 69 -12.03 -4.79 -1.79
CA ALA A 69 -11.73 -6.21 -1.66
C ALA A 69 -11.93 -6.96 -2.99
N GLU A 70 -13.03 -6.69 -3.69
CA GLU A 70 -13.32 -7.27 -5.02
C GLU A 70 -12.26 -6.86 -6.05
N HIS A 71 -11.89 -5.58 -6.08
CA HIS A 71 -10.86 -5.07 -6.97
C HIS A 71 -9.49 -5.72 -6.71
N LEU A 72 -9.04 -5.76 -5.45
CA LEU A 72 -7.75 -6.33 -5.08
C LEU A 72 -7.69 -7.85 -5.32
N ALA A 73 -8.80 -8.56 -5.11
CA ALA A 73 -8.91 -9.98 -5.42
C ALA A 73 -8.81 -10.25 -6.93
N ALA A 74 -9.42 -9.39 -7.75
CA ALA A 74 -9.38 -9.52 -9.21
C ALA A 74 -8.00 -9.15 -9.80
N ASP A 75 -7.33 -8.12 -9.27
CA ASP A 75 -6.00 -7.69 -9.72
C ASP A 75 -4.88 -8.70 -9.35
N GLY A 76 -4.94 -9.23 -8.12
CA GLY A 76 -4.02 -10.25 -7.63
C GLY A 76 -2.58 -9.77 -7.35
N GLY A 77 -2.26 -8.48 -7.47
CA GLY A 77 -0.92 -7.94 -7.24
C GLY A 77 -0.41 -8.14 -5.81
N LEU A 78 -1.26 -7.95 -4.81
CA LEU A 78 -0.92 -8.24 -3.41
C LEU A 78 -0.64 -9.74 -3.18
N ALA A 79 -1.38 -10.63 -3.84
CA ALA A 79 -1.12 -12.07 -3.75
C ALA A 79 0.24 -12.43 -4.38
N ARG A 80 0.59 -11.80 -5.52
CA ARG A 80 1.92 -11.95 -6.14
C ARG A 80 3.03 -11.40 -5.25
N ALA A 81 2.84 -10.23 -4.63
CA ALA A 81 3.80 -9.64 -3.70
C ALA A 81 4.05 -10.54 -2.48
N ALA A 82 2.98 -11.05 -1.87
CA ALA A 82 3.05 -11.99 -0.75
C ALA A 82 3.80 -13.28 -1.13
N ALA A 83 3.52 -13.85 -2.31
CA ALA A 83 4.22 -15.04 -2.80
C ALA A 83 5.73 -14.80 -3.03
N LYS A 84 6.13 -13.55 -3.30
CA LYS A 84 7.55 -13.13 -3.43
C LYS A 84 8.22 -12.80 -2.10
N GLY A 85 7.52 -12.91 -0.97
CA GLY A 85 8.05 -12.55 0.35
C GLY A 85 8.26 -11.04 0.53
N ARG A 86 7.47 -10.22 -0.17
CA ARG A 86 7.44 -8.77 -0.04
C ARG A 86 6.16 -8.38 0.72
N PRO A 87 6.21 -8.28 2.06
CA PRO A 87 5.05 -7.89 2.86
C PRO A 87 4.67 -6.43 2.60
#